data_AF-X1L4B7-F1
#
_entry.id   AF-X1L4B7-F1
#
_cell.length_a   1.000
_cell.length_b   1.000
_cell.length_c   1.000
_cell.angle_alpha   90.00
_cell.angle_beta   90.00
_cell.angle_gamma   90.00
#
_symmetry.space_group_name_H-M   'P 1'
#
loop_
_entity.id
_entity.type
_entity.pdbx_description
1 polymer ?
#
loop_
_entity_poly.entity_id
_entity_poly.type
_entity_poly.pdbx_seq_one_letter_code
_entity_poly.pdbx_strand_id
1 'polypeptide(L)'
;MNTQVTQTPVELIEHLKTLEPAALLSYIERRGTTAGHDWILIGANQAELDKLGFSPAFWTTLTQLWVVPGRAHLDLIELVGYITEGLDTQFDKARGIAEWIYKNVEYVINTEAPPWELIKPGVTGDCSSFTPLVCALLGIAGIKCWGKHTAFWKEPRYSHMYALALLPEGFYVVDPTAQPVMSREVRDVSAYGLFEVDETFGNIPPV
;
A
#
# COMPACT_ATOMS: atom_id res chain seq x y z
N MET A 1 -19.39 -1.61 34.85
CA MET A 1 -19.86 -1.67 33.45
C MET A 1 -19.14 -0.55 32.71
N ASN A 2 -18.08 -0.89 31.96
CA ASN A 2 -17.38 0.07 31.11
C ASN A 2 -18.14 0.16 29.79
N THR A 3 -18.94 1.20 29.61
CA THR A 3 -19.42 1.58 28.28
C THR A 3 -18.26 2.24 27.55
N GLN A 4 -17.47 1.44 26.83
CA GLN A 4 -16.66 1.98 25.74
C GLN A 4 -17.64 2.58 24.73
N VAL A 5 -17.67 3.90 24.65
CA VAL A 5 -18.38 4.61 23.59
C VAL A 5 -17.59 4.34 22.32
N THR A 6 -18.14 3.51 21.45
CA THR A 6 -17.62 3.26 20.11
C THR A 6 -17.66 4.57 19.35
N GLN A 7 -16.51 5.24 19.22
CA GLN A 7 -16.39 6.42 18.37
C GLN A 7 -16.68 5.99 16.93
N THR A 8 -17.52 6.77 16.25
CA THR A 8 -17.78 6.55 14.83
C THR A 8 -16.51 6.85 14.03
N PRO A 9 -16.33 6.26 12.83
CA PRO A 9 -15.17 6.54 11.98
C PRO A 9 -14.94 8.04 11.71
N VAL A 10 -16.01 8.84 11.71
CA VAL A 10 -15.95 10.31 11.52
C VAL A 10 -15.38 11.02 12.75
N GLU A 11 -15.82 10.65 13.95
CA GLU A 11 -15.31 11.24 15.21
C GLU A 11 -13.84 10.90 15.45
N LEU A 12 -13.41 9.70 15.04
CA LEU A 12 -12.00 9.32 15.03
C LEU A 12 -11.20 10.21 14.07
N ILE A 13 -11.70 10.46 12.86
CA ILE A 13 -11.06 11.34 11.86
C ILE A 13 -10.95 12.78 12.37
N GLU A 14 -11.98 13.32 13.03
CA GLU A 14 -11.95 14.67 13.60
C GLU A 14 -10.99 14.79 14.78
N HIS A 15 -10.94 13.77 15.65
CA HIS A 15 -9.97 13.71 16.73
C HIS A 15 -8.52 13.67 16.20
N LEU A 16 -8.26 12.85 15.18
CA LEU A 16 -6.94 12.74 14.56
C LEU A 16 -6.51 14.06 13.88
N LYS A 17 -7.44 14.82 13.29
CA LYS A 17 -7.15 16.17 12.75
C LYS A 17 -6.64 17.16 13.81
N THR A 18 -7.00 16.98 15.08
CA THR A 18 -6.54 17.88 16.17
C THR A 18 -5.15 17.57 16.70
N LEU A 19 -4.53 16.48 16.22
CA LEU A 19 -3.28 15.96 16.77
C LEU A 19 -2.02 16.39 16.00
N GLU A 20 -2.10 17.37 15.07
CA GLU A 20 -0.97 17.89 14.28
C GLU A 20 0.34 17.94 15.10
N PRO A 21 1.26 16.98 14.90
CA PRO A 21 2.56 17.05 15.52
C PRO A 21 3.37 18.10 14.77
N ALA A 22 4.01 19.02 15.51
CA ALA A 22 4.99 19.93 14.96
C ALA A 22 5.97 19.17 14.06
N ALA A 23 6.10 19.61 12.80
CA ALA A 23 6.97 18.99 11.81
C ALA A 23 8.36 18.70 12.43
N LEU A 24 8.76 17.44 12.45
CA LEU A 24 10.05 17.03 13.01
C LEU A 24 11.17 17.63 12.15
N LEU A 25 12.08 18.35 12.80
CA LEU A 25 13.16 19.11 12.13
C LEU A 25 14.20 18.22 11.42
N SER A 26 14.26 16.91 11.70
CA SER A 26 15.13 15.97 11.00
C SER A 26 14.64 14.53 11.13
N TYR A 27 14.43 13.85 10.01
CA TYR A 27 14.18 12.40 9.96
C TYR A 27 15.50 11.63 9.80
N ILE A 28 15.55 10.40 10.31
CA ILE A 28 16.59 9.42 9.94
C ILE A 28 16.20 8.84 8.59
N GLU A 29 17.10 8.91 7.63
CA GLU A 29 16.94 8.33 6.30
C GLU A 29 18.00 7.25 6.04
N ARG A 30 17.58 6.10 5.50
CA ARG A 30 18.46 5.03 5.00
C ARG A 30 18.01 4.64 3.61
N ARG A 31 18.95 4.36 2.71
CA ARG A 31 18.67 3.90 1.35
C ARG A 31 19.56 2.73 1.00
N GLY A 32 19.12 1.91 0.06
CA GLY A 32 19.92 0.84 -0.53
C GLY A 32 19.21 0.17 -1.68
N THR A 33 19.85 -0.87 -2.20
CA THR A 33 19.31 -1.70 -3.28
C THR A 33 19.36 -3.16 -2.84
N THR A 34 18.35 -3.95 -3.16
CA THR A 34 18.30 -5.39 -2.86
C THR A 34 17.68 -6.13 -4.03
N ALA A 35 18.39 -7.13 -4.55
CA ALA A 35 17.99 -7.89 -5.74
C ALA A 35 17.62 -7.01 -6.96
N GLY A 36 18.26 -5.84 -7.11
CA GLY A 36 18.00 -4.89 -8.19
C GLY A 36 16.85 -3.91 -7.93
N HIS A 37 16.19 -3.97 -6.78
CA HIS A 37 15.12 -3.05 -6.38
C HIS A 37 15.64 -2.04 -5.36
N ASP A 38 15.37 -0.76 -5.59
CA ASP A 38 15.70 0.30 -4.65
C ASP A 38 14.75 0.30 -3.45
N TRP A 39 15.27 0.67 -2.29
CA TRP A 39 14.47 0.86 -1.09
C TRP A 39 14.94 2.07 -0.27
N ILE A 40 14.00 2.67 0.44
CA ILE A 40 14.22 3.85 1.29
C ILE A 40 13.49 3.62 2.61
N LEU A 41 14.14 3.92 3.72
CA LEU A 41 13.56 3.87 5.06
C LEU A 41 13.69 5.24 5.71
N ILE A 42 12.59 5.74 6.24
CA ILE A 42 12.50 7.06 6.86
C ILE A 42 11.76 6.93 8.17
N GLY A 43 12.30 7.52 9.23
CA GLY A 43 11.65 7.50 10.54
C GLY A 43 12.06 8.67 11.41
N ALA A 44 11.20 9.04 12.34
CA ALA A 44 11.46 10.14 13.26
C ALA A 44 12.65 9.89 14.19
N ASN A 45 12.88 8.63 14.56
CA ASN A 45 14.01 8.18 15.37
C ASN A 45 14.21 6.66 15.18
N GLN A 46 15.24 6.09 15.82
CA GLN A 46 15.55 4.66 15.70
C GLN A 46 14.41 3.76 16.21
N ALA A 47 13.76 4.13 17.30
CA ALA A 47 12.68 3.33 17.87
C ALA A 47 11.45 3.28 16.94
N GLU A 48 11.14 4.37 16.22
CA GLU A 48 10.08 4.33 15.19
C GLU A 48 10.47 3.45 13.99
N LEU A 49 11.74 3.49 13.55
CA LEU A 49 12.22 2.58 12.50
C LEU A 49 12.14 1.11 12.93
N ASP A 50 12.43 0.81 14.19
CA ASP A 50 12.39 -0.57 14.70
C ASP A 50 10.94 -1.10 14.77
N LYS A 51 9.94 -0.22 15.01
CA LYS A 51 8.52 -0.59 14.98
C LYS A 51 8.01 -0.94 13.59
N LEU A 52 8.57 -0.31 12.55
CA LEU A 52 8.11 -0.47 11.18
C LEU A 52 8.19 -1.92 10.69
N GLY A 53 9.19 -2.68 11.15
CA GLY A 53 9.37 -4.08 10.75
C GLY A 53 9.65 -4.28 9.25
N PHE A 54 10.00 -3.22 8.52
CA PHE A 54 10.26 -3.27 7.09
C PHE A 54 11.48 -4.13 6.78
N SER A 55 11.34 -4.99 5.78
CA SER A 55 12.39 -5.89 5.31
C SER A 55 12.46 -5.85 3.78
N PRO A 56 13.57 -5.34 3.19
CA PRO A 56 13.79 -5.42 1.74
C PRO A 56 13.72 -6.85 1.21
N ALA A 57 14.16 -7.83 1.99
CA ALA A 57 14.11 -9.24 1.60
C ALA A 57 12.67 -9.76 1.53
N PHE A 58 11.81 -9.36 2.48
CA PHE A 58 10.39 -9.69 2.45
C PHE A 58 9.70 -9.11 1.22
N TRP A 59 9.91 -7.81 0.95
CA TRP A 59 9.36 -7.16 -0.24
C TRP A 59 9.88 -7.74 -1.56
N THR A 60 11.17 -8.08 -1.62
CA THR A 60 11.74 -8.80 -2.76
C THR A 60 11.03 -10.14 -2.98
N THR A 61 10.76 -10.87 -1.89
CA THR A 61 10.07 -12.16 -1.94
C THR A 61 8.64 -12.02 -2.45
N LEU A 62 7.86 -11.07 -1.93
CA LEU A 62 6.52 -10.76 -2.44
C LEU A 62 6.56 -10.37 -3.92
N THR A 63 7.52 -9.54 -4.30
CA THR A 63 7.64 -9.08 -5.69
C THR A 63 7.95 -10.22 -6.64
N GLN A 64 8.94 -11.06 -6.32
CA GLN A 64 9.40 -12.14 -7.18
C GLN A 64 8.46 -13.34 -7.23
N LEU A 65 7.77 -13.65 -6.12
CA LEU A 65 6.90 -14.81 -6.04
C LEU A 65 5.44 -14.50 -6.34
N TRP A 66 4.96 -13.30 -6.05
CA TRP A 66 3.53 -12.97 -6.16
C TRP A 66 3.27 -11.88 -7.21
N VAL A 67 3.95 -10.73 -7.15
CA VAL A 67 3.65 -9.61 -8.05
C VAL A 67 4.03 -9.94 -9.50
N VAL A 68 5.29 -10.29 -9.75
CA VAL A 68 5.79 -10.57 -11.10
C VAL A 68 5.09 -11.78 -11.72
N PRO A 69 4.98 -12.94 -11.04
CA PRO A 69 4.23 -14.08 -11.58
C PRO A 69 2.75 -13.77 -11.76
N GLY A 70 2.13 -13.04 -10.82
CA GLY A 70 0.72 -12.64 -10.88
C GLY A 70 0.37 -11.91 -12.18
N ARG A 71 1.28 -11.09 -12.70
CA ARG A 71 1.08 -10.37 -13.98
C ARG A 71 0.95 -11.29 -15.21
N ALA A 72 1.34 -12.54 -15.10
CA ALA A 72 1.20 -13.54 -16.16
C ALA A 72 -0.03 -14.45 -16.01
N HIS A 73 -0.81 -14.31 -14.91
CA HIS A 73 -2.03 -15.10 -14.73
C HIS A 73 -3.18 -14.54 -15.59
N LEU A 74 -3.79 -15.41 -16.39
CA LEU A 74 -4.91 -15.04 -17.28
C LEU A 74 -6.08 -14.44 -16.50
N ASP A 75 -6.46 -15.02 -15.37
CA ASP A 75 -7.57 -14.52 -14.54
C ASP A 75 -7.35 -13.07 -14.08
N LEU A 76 -6.10 -12.70 -13.76
CA LEU A 76 -5.76 -11.34 -13.35
C LEU A 76 -5.73 -10.39 -14.56
N ILE A 77 -5.27 -10.85 -15.71
CA ILE A 77 -5.29 -10.07 -16.96
C ILE A 77 -6.73 -9.77 -17.38
N GLU A 78 -7.59 -10.78 -17.39
CA GLU A 78 -9.02 -10.66 -17.70
C GLU A 78 -9.72 -9.72 -16.71
N LEU A 79 -9.42 -9.86 -15.42
CA LEU A 79 -9.95 -8.97 -14.39
C LEU A 79 -9.56 -7.51 -14.63
N VAL A 80 -8.30 -7.22 -14.96
CA VAL A 80 -7.89 -5.84 -15.30
C VAL A 80 -8.60 -5.34 -16.54
N GLY A 81 -8.77 -6.19 -17.56
CA GLY A 81 -9.57 -5.86 -18.74
C GLY A 81 -11.00 -5.44 -18.38
N TYR A 82 -11.65 -6.19 -17.50
CA TYR A 82 -12.99 -5.88 -16.99
C TYR A 82 -13.02 -4.60 -16.15
N ILE A 83 -12.12 -4.45 -15.18
CA ILE A 83 -12.08 -3.26 -14.29
C ILE A 83 -11.82 -1.97 -15.09
N THR A 84 -10.97 -2.05 -16.11
CA THR A 84 -10.49 -0.88 -16.85
C THR A 84 -11.28 -0.59 -18.12
N GLU A 85 -12.33 -1.38 -18.41
CA GLU A 85 -13.19 -1.17 -19.55
C GLU A 85 -13.85 0.22 -19.49
N GLY A 86 -13.65 1.02 -20.55
CA GLY A 86 -14.18 2.38 -20.65
C GLY A 86 -13.49 3.41 -19.74
N LEU A 87 -12.39 3.07 -19.06
CA LEU A 87 -11.59 4.01 -18.26
C LEU A 87 -10.43 4.57 -19.08
N ASP A 88 -10.46 5.89 -19.31
CA ASP A 88 -9.51 6.56 -20.22
C ASP A 88 -8.19 6.93 -19.54
N THR A 89 -8.21 7.21 -18.23
CA THR A 89 -7.02 7.72 -17.51
C THR A 89 -6.37 6.65 -16.64
N GLN A 90 -5.05 6.74 -16.43
CA GLN A 90 -4.35 5.87 -15.47
C GLN A 90 -4.88 6.06 -14.04
N PHE A 91 -5.30 7.28 -13.69
CA PHE A 91 -5.92 7.57 -12.39
C PHE A 91 -7.22 6.79 -12.20
N ASP A 92 -8.12 6.83 -13.19
CA ASP A 92 -9.40 6.10 -13.12
C ASP A 92 -9.17 4.59 -13.06
N LYS A 93 -8.20 4.06 -13.81
CA LYS A 93 -7.82 2.64 -13.76
C LYS A 93 -7.30 2.25 -12.38
N ALA A 94 -6.38 3.02 -11.80
CA ALA A 94 -5.85 2.77 -10.46
C ALA A 94 -6.96 2.82 -9.39
N ARG A 95 -7.85 3.81 -9.47
CA ARG A 95 -9.02 3.90 -8.57
C ARG A 95 -9.95 2.70 -8.75
N GLY A 96 -10.26 2.32 -9.99
CA GLY A 96 -11.11 1.16 -10.29
C GLY A 96 -10.55 -0.15 -9.73
N ILE A 97 -9.24 -0.34 -9.80
CA ILE A 97 -8.54 -1.48 -9.19
C ILE A 97 -8.74 -1.49 -7.68
N ALA A 98 -8.48 -0.37 -7.00
CA ALA A 98 -8.66 -0.28 -5.55
C ALA A 98 -10.12 -0.50 -5.13
N GLU A 99 -11.07 0.10 -5.86
CA GLU A 99 -12.51 -0.08 -5.64
C GLU A 99 -12.96 -1.52 -5.81
N TRP A 100 -12.46 -2.21 -6.83
CA TRP A 100 -12.83 -3.60 -7.06
C TRP A 100 -12.34 -4.48 -5.91
N ILE A 101 -11.08 -4.34 -5.49
CA ILE A 101 -10.53 -5.15 -4.39
C ILE A 101 -11.31 -4.89 -3.10
N TYR A 102 -11.52 -3.62 -2.73
CA TYR A 102 -12.26 -3.23 -1.53
C TYR A 102 -13.68 -3.83 -1.47
N LYS A 103 -14.36 -3.92 -2.62
CA LYS A 103 -15.74 -4.43 -2.71
C LYS A 103 -15.84 -5.96 -2.80
N ASN A 104 -14.80 -6.63 -3.30
CA ASN A 104 -14.88 -8.05 -3.69
C ASN A 104 -13.99 -8.98 -2.87
N VAL A 105 -13.00 -8.45 -2.14
CA VAL A 105 -12.08 -9.24 -1.32
C VAL A 105 -12.30 -8.90 0.15
N GLU A 106 -12.57 -9.91 0.97
CA GLU A 106 -12.80 -9.73 2.40
C GLU A 106 -11.48 -9.51 3.14
N TYR A 107 -11.43 -8.42 3.92
CA TYR A 107 -10.27 -8.08 4.74
C TYR A 107 -10.30 -8.81 6.08
N VAL A 108 -9.33 -9.71 6.30
CA VAL A 108 -9.16 -10.43 7.57
C VAL A 108 -7.71 -10.36 8.00
N ILE A 109 -7.45 -9.82 9.19
CA ILE A 109 -6.08 -9.64 9.71
C ILE A 109 -5.39 -11.00 9.90
N ASN A 110 -4.10 -11.09 9.53
CA ASN A 110 -3.26 -12.29 9.62
C ASN A 110 -3.72 -13.43 8.71
N THR A 111 -4.34 -13.13 7.57
CA THR A 111 -4.57 -14.11 6.50
C THR A 111 -3.78 -13.72 5.26
N GLU A 112 -3.16 -14.73 4.63
CA GLU A 112 -2.24 -14.53 3.52
C GLU A 112 -2.65 -15.40 2.34
N ALA A 113 -2.78 -14.78 1.17
CA ALA A 113 -3.04 -15.47 -0.08
C ALA A 113 -2.39 -14.75 -1.25
N PRO A 114 -1.88 -15.47 -2.26
CA PRO A 114 -1.31 -14.85 -3.44
C PRO A 114 -2.39 -14.17 -4.30
N PRO A 115 -2.01 -13.22 -5.17
CA PRO A 115 -2.95 -12.42 -5.97
C PRO A 115 -4.01 -13.22 -6.74
N TRP A 116 -3.63 -14.33 -7.38
CA TRP A 116 -4.55 -15.15 -8.18
C TRP A 116 -5.53 -15.99 -7.35
N GLU A 117 -5.24 -16.22 -6.07
CA GLU A 117 -6.19 -16.86 -5.16
C GLU A 117 -7.14 -15.82 -4.54
N LEU A 118 -6.64 -14.62 -4.21
CA LEU A 118 -7.44 -13.55 -3.58
C LEU A 118 -8.66 -13.11 -4.39
N ILE A 119 -8.59 -13.21 -5.72
CA ILE A 119 -9.72 -12.83 -6.59
C ILE A 119 -10.85 -13.86 -6.61
N LYS A 120 -10.66 -15.03 -5.96
CA LYS A 120 -11.65 -16.10 -5.91
C LYS A 120 -12.63 -15.87 -4.76
N PRO A 121 -13.91 -16.23 -4.93
CA PRO A 121 -14.91 -16.09 -3.87
C PRO A 121 -14.52 -16.81 -2.58
N GLY A 122 -14.64 -16.13 -1.44
CA GLY A 122 -14.42 -16.70 -0.11
C GLY A 122 -12.94 -16.79 0.31
N VAL A 123 -12.01 -16.31 -0.50
CA VAL A 123 -10.61 -16.13 -0.08
C VAL A 123 -10.47 -14.76 0.58
N THR A 124 -9.79 -14.73 1.73
CA THR A 124 -9.56 -13.51 2.50
C THR A 124 -8.08 -13.14 2.49
N GLY A 125 -7.78 -11.88 2.78
CA GLY A 125 -6.41 -11.40 2.95
C GLY A 125 -6.36 -10.14 3.81
N ASP A 126 -5.15 -9.75 4.21
CA ASP A 126 -4.89 -8.47 4.87
C ASP A 126 -4.04 -7.53 4.00
N CYS A 127 -3.46 -6.47 4.60
CA CYS A 127 -2.69 -5.48 3.88
C CYS A 127 -1.44 -6.04 3.17
N SER A 128 -0.79 -7.07 3.72
CA SER A 128 0.38 -7.72 3.09
C SER A 128 0.00 -8.60 1.91
N SER A 129 -1.26 -9.03 1.83
CA SER A 129 -1.86 -9.75 0.69
C SER A 129 -2.50 -8.81 -0.35
N PHE A 130 -3.18 -7.76 0.10
CA PHE A 130 -3.85 -6.80 -0.78
C PHE A 130 -2.84 -5.97 -1.57
N THR A 131 -1.72 -5.58 -0.94
CA THR A 131 -0.68 -4.79 -1.60
C THR A 131 -0.07 -5.47 -2.83
N PRO A 132 0.41 -6.73 -2.76
CA PRO A 132 0.92 -7.42 -3.95
C PRO A 132 -0.16 -7.67 -5.01
N LEU A 133 -1.43 -7.87 -4.63
CA LEU A 133 -2.53 -7.91 -5.59
C LEU A 133 -2.67 -6.58 -6.35
N VAL A 134 -2.71 -5.45 -5.62
CA VAL A 134 -2.74 -4.12 -6.24
C VAL A 134 -1.55 -3.90 -7.17
N CYS A 135 -0.34 -4.18 -6.72
CA CYS A 135 0.87 -4.02 -7.52
C CYS A 135 0.87 -4.90 -8.79
N ALA A 136 0.28 -6.10 -8.74
CA ALA A 136 0.13 -6.96 -9.90
C ALA A 136 -0.87 -6.36 -10.90
N LEU A 137 -2.05 -5.95 -10.43
CA LEU A 137 -3.11 -5.37 -11.28
C LEU A 137 -2.69 -4.03 -11.89
N LEU A 138 -2.01 -3.16 -11.13
CA LEU A 138 -1.44 -1.91 -11.64
C LEU A 138 -0.43 -2.18 -12.77
N GLY A 139 0.46 -3.15 -12.57
CA GLY A 139 1.44 -3.54 -13.59
C GLY A 139 0.81 -4.06 -14.88
N ILE A 140 -0.23 -4.90 -14.79
CA ILE A 140 -1.02 -5.35 -15.94
C ILE A 140 -1.67 -4.16 -16.66
N ALA A 141 -2.17 -3.18 -15.90
CA ALA A 141 -2.75 -1.95 -16.44
C ALA A 141 -1.70 -0.97 -17.01
N GLY A 142 -0.41 -1.31 -16.97
CA GLY A 142 0.68 -0.46 -17.44
C GLY A 142 1.01 0.71 -16.51
N ILE A 143 0.68 0.59 -15.22
CA ILE A 143 0.92 1.59 -14.18
C ILE A 143 2.03 1.08 -13.27
N LYS A 144 3.15 1.80 -13.25
CA LYS A 144 4.30 1.48 -12.40
C LYS A 144 4.01 1.84 -10.96
N CYS A 145 4.56 1.09 -10.01
CA CYS A 145 4.34 1.35 -8.60
C CYS A 145 5.55 1.10 -7.70
N TRP A 146 5.44 1.65 -6.49
CA TRP A 146 6.26 1.30 -5.33
C TRP A 146 5.37 0.68 -4.26
N GLY A 147 5.94 -0.21 -3.46
CA GLY A 147 5.34 -0.65 -2.20
C GLY A 147 5.70 0.32 -1.08
N LYS A 148 4.73 0.62 -0.21
CA LYS A 148 4.95 1.41 1.01
C LYS A 148 4.48 0.63 2.22
N HIS A 149 5.32 0.59 3.26
CA HIS A 149 5.02 0.05 4.58
C HIS A 149 5.11 1.21 5.57
N THR A 150 4.12 1.37 6.45
CA THR A 150 4.07 2.49 7.41
C THR A 150 3.88 2.01 8.84
N ALA A 151 4.52 2.70 9.77
CA ALA A 151 4.23 2.71 11.20
C ALA A 151 3.59 4.05 11.57
N PHE A 152 2.70 4.04 12.56
CA PHE A 152 1.92 5.21 12.95
C PHE A 152 2.29 5.73 14.34
N TRP A 153 2.14 7.04 14.55
CA TRP A 153 2.27 7.65 15.86
C TRP A 153 1.27 7.06 16.84
N LYS A 154 1.73 6.78 18.07
CA LYS A 154 0.93 6.27 19.21
C LYS A 154 0.36 4.85 19.02
N GLU A 155 0.71 4.17 17.94
CA GLU A 155 0.29 2.80 17.68
C GLU A 155 1.49 1.84 17.78
N PRO A 156 1.60 1.05 18.85
CA PRO A 156 2.79 0.25 19.12
C PRO A 156 2.84 -1.08 18.36
N ARG A 157 1.75 -1.53 17.73
CA ARG A 157 1.64 -2.90 17.18
C ARG A 157 1.18 -2.97 15.74
N TYR A 158 0.53 -1.93 15.23
CA TYR A 158 -0.01 -1.94 13.87
C TYR A 158 0.94 -1.26 12.90
N SER A 159 1.26 -1.99 11.84
CA SER A 159 1.92 -1.46 10.65
C SER A 159 1.02 -1.76 9.45
N HIS A 160 1.10 -0.95 8.40
CA HIS A 160 0.20 -1.04 7.27
C HIS A 160 0.95 -1.01 5.95
N MET A 161 0.51 -1.79 4.98
CA MET A 161 1.11 -1.88 3.64
C MET A 161 0.11 -1.41 2.59
N TYR A 162 0.60 -0.66 1.60
CA TYR A 162 -0.17 -0.23 0.43
C TYR A 162 0.75 0.10 -0.75
N ALA A 163 0.17 0.36 -1.92
CA ALA A 163 0.91 0.72 -3.13
C ALA A 163 0.93 2.23 -3.37
N LEU A 164 1.98 2.71 -4.01
CA LEU A 164 2.11 4.05 -4.57
C LEU A 164 2.21 3.95 -6.09
N ALA A 165 1.15 4.33 -6.80
CA ALA A 165 1.12 4.35 -8.25
C ALA A 165 1.80 5.61 -8.79
N LEU A 166 2.69 5.45 -9.78
CA LEU A 166 3.26 6.56 -10.54
C LEU A 166 2.29 6.92 -11.67
N LEU A 167 1.56 8.03 -11.47
CA LEU A 167 0.61 8.60 -12.42
C LEU A 167 1.22 9.86 -13.09
N PRO A 168 0.62 10.43 -14.15
CA PRO A 168 1.17 11.59 -14.85
C PRO A 168 1.41 12.81 -13.94
N GLU A 169 0.59 12.99 -12.90
CA GLU A 169 0.67 14.10 -11.94
C GLU A 169 1.57 13.79 -10.73
N GLY A 170 2.16 12.59 -10.67
CA GLY A 170 3.03 12.14 -9.59
C GLY A 170 2.53 10.87 -8.90
N PHE A 171 3.00 10.65 -7.66
CA PHE A 171 2.65 9.47 -6.90
C PHE A 171 1.31 9.60 -6.18
N TYR A 172 0.51 8.54 -6.27
CA TYR A 172 -0.79 8.44 -5.60
C TYR A 172 -0.85 7.16 -4.77
N VAL A 173 -1.41 7.27 -3.56
CA VAL A 173 -1.73 6.12 -2.72
C VAL A 173 -2.84 5.32 -3.39
N VAL A 174 -2.61 4.02 -3.53
CA VAL A 174 -3.59 3.03 -3.96
C VAL A 174 -3.71 1.99 -2.84
N ASP A 175 -4.68 2.23 -1.96
CA ASP A 175 -4.94 1.42 -0.77
C ASP A 175 -6.38 0.87 -0.81
N PRO A 176 -6.55 -0.45 -1.02
CA PRO A 176 -7.86 -1.10 -1.07
C PRO A 176 -8.36 -1.60 0.29
N THR A 177 -7.65 -1.38 1.41
CA THR A 177 -8.09 -1.90 2.73
C THR A 177 -9.17 -1.04 3.38
N ALA A 178 -9.45 0.13 2.82
CA ALA A 178 -10.55 1.01 3.19
C ALA A 178 -11.26 1.52 1.93
N GLN A 179 -12.43 2.16 2.10
CA GLN A 179 -13.11 2.80 0.98
C GLN A 179 -12.10 3.69 0.24
N PRO A 180 -11.91 3.50 -1.08
CA PRO A 180 -10.69 3.92 -1.74
C PRO A 180 -10.46 5.42 -1.61
N VAL A 181 -9.40 5.75 -0.88
CA VAL A 181 -8.90 7.10 -0.77
C VAL A 181 -7.73 7.21 -1.74
N MET A 182 -7.96 7.86 -2.88
CA MET A 182 -6.88 8.31 -3.75
C MET A 182 -6.23 9.55 -3.12
N SER A 183 -5.40 9.34 -2.09
CA SER A 183 -4.67 10.41 -1.39
C SER A 183 -3.25 10.53 -1.92
N ARG A 184 -2.64 11.70 -1.75
CA ARG A 184 -1.19 11.88 -1.92
C ARG A 184 -0.41 11.40 -0.70
N GLU A 185 -1.07 11.21 0.44
CA GLU A 185 -0.40 10.82 1.69
C GLU A 185 -1.36 10.17 2.71
N VAL A 186 -0.82 9.25 3.51
CA VAL A 186 -1.45 8.75 4.74
C VAL A 186 -0.89 9.55 5.92
N ARG A 187 -1.76 10.16 6.73
CA ARG A 187 -1.35 11.02 7.87
C ARG A 187 -0.90 10.17 9.08
N ASP A 188 -0.28 10.82 10.05
CA ASP A 188 0.19 10.25 11.33
C ASP A 188 1.23 9.13 11.22
N VAL A 189 2.02 9.12 10.14
CA VAL A 189 3.12 8.17 9.94
C VAL A 189 4.34 8.59 10.78
N SER A 190 4.86 7.69 11.61
CA SER A 190 6.05 7.90 12.44
C SER A 190 7.33 7.37 11.80
N ALA A 191 7.19 6.34 10.96
CA ALA A 191 8.22 5.79 10.10
C ALA A 191 7.58 5.10 8.89
N TYR A 192 8.29 5.04 7.76
CA TYR A 192 7.87 4.28 6.61
C TYR A 192 9.04 3.74 5.80
N GLY A 193 8.75 2.68 5.06
CA GLY A 193 9.64 2.06 4.11
C GLY A 193 9.02 2.11 2.72
N LEU A 194 9.83 2.47 1.73
CA LEU A 194 9.51 2.44 0.32
C LEU A 194 10.32 1.33 -0.33
N PHE A 195 9.68 0.56 -1.20
CA PHE A 195 10.33 -0.48 -2.00
C PHE A 195 9.90 -0.34 -3.46
N GLU A 196 10.86 -0.22 -4.38
CA GLU A 196 10.59 -0.13 -5.80
C GLU A 196 10.07 -1.48 -6.31
N VAL A 197 8.83 -1.54 -6.78
CA VAL A 197 8.25 -2.76 -7.36
C VAL A 197 8.53 -2.81 -8.86
N ASP A 198 8.35 -1.67 -9.52
CA ASP A 198 8.61 -1.47 -10.95
C ASP A 198 9.70 -0.43 -11.15
N GLU A 199 10.61 -0.64 -12.11
CA GLU A 199 11.64 0.35 -12.45
C GLU A 199 10.99 1.68 -12.84
N THR A 200 11.21 2.72 -12.02
CA THR A 200 10.58 4.04 -12.15
C THR A 200 11.49 5.09 -12.80
N PHE A 201 12.65 4.68 -13.32
CA PHE A 201 13.64 5.53 -14.01
C PHE A 201 14.07 6.76 -13.20
N GLY A 202 14.28 6.58 -11.89
CA GLY A 202 14.71 7.65 -10.98
C GLY A 202 13.57 8.51 -10.43
N ASN A 203 12.30 8.23 -10.78
CA ASN A 203 11.16 8.82 -10.09
C ASN A 203 10.95 8.11 -8.76
N ILE A 204 11.50 8.67 -7.69
CA ILE A 204 11.34 8.16 -6.33
C ILE A 204 10.08 8.81 -5.72
N PRO A 205 9.23 8.05 -4.99
CA PRO A 205 8.11 8.64 -4.28
C PRO A 205 8.54 9.78 -3.36
N PRO A 206 7.72 10.83 -3.22
CA PRO A 206 8.04 11.92 -2.31
C PRO A 206 8.25 11.41 -0.89
N VAL A 207 9.30 11.94 -0.29
CA VAL A 207 9.74 11.69 1.09
C VAL A 207 9.00 12.61 2.05
#